data_AF-A0AAD7U3V8-F1
#
_entry.id   AF-A0AAD7U3V8-F1
#
_cell.length_a   1.000
_cell.length_b   1.000
_cell.length_c   1.000
_cell.angle_alpha   90.00
_cell.angle_beta   90.00
_cell.angle_gamma   90.00
#
_symmetry.space_group_name_H-M   'P 1'
#
loop_
_entity.id
_entity.type
_entity.pdbx_description
1 polymer ?
#
loop_
_entity_poly.entity_id
_entity_poly.type
_entity_poly.pdbx_seq_one_letter_code
_entity_poly.pdbx_strand_id
1 'polypeptide(L)'
;MTFITVMARVNGRTPTHTGRGDQDRYVTYLDVPILPTSPIEVGSQVRVVYLEPKPREVARTPNHQREPKYTAYTSDVRGTVIGIRAVDAEVTEFILENANEDSKTKYAYMAIKHDEGTTVCLSLGMRVWRWLTLALTHAPPTRKIPIEPLSAMEWNPM
;
A
#
# COMPACT_ATOMS: atom_id res chain seq x y z
N MET A 1 11.65 -7.25 16.92
CA MET A 1 10.47 -7.22 16.03
C MET A 1 10.86 -6.53 14.75
N THR A 2 10.69 -7.19 13.61
CA THR A 2 11.12 -6.68 12.29
C THR A 2 9.89 -6.14 11.55
N PHE A 3 9.94 -4.90 11.11
CA PHE A 3 8.89 -4.30 10.29
C PHE A 3 9.18 -4.55 8.81
N ILE A 4 8.16 -4.94 8.05
CA ILE A 4 8.17 -4.87 6.59
C ILE A 4 8.00 -3.40 6.22
N THR A 5 8.95 -2.85 5.44
CA THR A 5 8.82 -1.49 4.95
C THR A 5 8.07 -1.50 3.64
N VAL A 6 6.99 -0.72 3.59
CA VAL A 6 6.10 -0.62 2.43
C VAL A 6 6.12 0.82 1.94
N MET A 7 6.53 1.04 0.70
CA MET A 7 6.57 2.37 0.11
C MET A 7 5.30 2.60 -0.70
N ALA A 8 4.53 3.60 -0.30
CA ALA A 8 3.17 3.78 -0.77
C ALA A 8 2.81 5.23 -1.06
N ARG A 9 2.02 5.43 -2.12
CA ARG A 9 1.45 6.73 -2.49
C ARG A 9 0.07 6.89 -1.87
N VAL A 10 -0.21 8.06 -1.30
CA VAL A 10 -1.55 8.42 -0.82
C VAL A 10 -2.48 8.71 -2.00
N ASN A 11 -3.65 8.07 -2.02
CA ASN A 11 -4.67 8.26 -3.05
C ASN A 11 -5.96 8.92 -2.55
N GLY A 12 -6.18 8.93 -1.25
CA GLY A 12 -7.36 9.55 -0.66
C GLY A 12 -7.45 9.31 0.84
N ARG A 13 -8.35 10.03 1.48
CA ARG A 13 -8.69 9.88 2.89
C ARG A 13 -10.20 9.97 3.06
N THR A 14 -10.77 9.14 3.91
CA THR A 14 -12.19 9.22 4.30
C THR A 14 -12.30 9.26 5.82
N PRO A 15 -13.26 10.01 6.40
CA PRO A 15 -13.46 10.00 7.84
C PRO A 15 -13.79 8.59 8.36
N THR A 16 -13.26 8.22 9.52
CA THR A 16 -13.72 7.01 10.22
C THR A 16 -15.05 7.32 10.91
N HIS A 17 -16.15 6.78 10.40
CA HIS A 17 -17.46 6.88 11.06
C HIS A 17 -17.65 5.86 12.21
N THR A 18 -16.57 5.46 12.88
CA THR A 18 -16.58 4.41 13.91
C THR A 18 -16.68 5.00 15.31
N GLY A 19 -17.89 5.17 15.84
CA GLY A 19 -18.13 5.43 17.27
C GLY A 19 -17.74 6.82 17.81
N ARG A 20 -18.11 7.08 19.07
CA ARG A 20 -18.15 8.42 19.69
C ARG A 20 -16.77 9.03 20.04
N GLY A 21 -15.66 8.31 19.85
CA GLY A 21 -14.29 8.74 20.21
C GLY A 21 -13.32 8.89 19.03
N ASP A 22 -13.80 8.76 17.80
CA ASP A 22 -12.98 8.61 16.59
C ASP A 22 -13.24 9.73 15.56
N GLN A 23 -13.89 10.80 16.01
CA GLN A 23 -14.50 11.84 15.17
C GLN A 23 -13.49 12.62 14.30
N ASP A 24 -12.19 12.56 14.63
CA ASP A 24 -11.12 13.26 13.91
C ASP A 24 -10.11 12.32 13.22
N ARG A 25 -10.39 11.02 13.17
CA ARG A 25 -9.53 10.04 12.50
C ARG A 25 -10.04 9.70 11.10
N TYR A 26 -9.12 9.21 10.27
CA TYR A 26 -9.36 8.89 8.88
C TYR A 26 -8.91 7.47 8.54
N VAL A 27 -9.56 6.91 7.53
CA VAL A 27 -9.04 5.82 6.73
C VAL A 27 -8.20 6.44 5.61
N THR A 28 -6.93 6.07 5.53
CA THR A 28 -6.04 6.52 4.45
C THR A 28 -5.91 5.42 3.39
N TYR A 29 -6.19 5.73 2.13
CA TYR A 29 -6.04 4.81 1.01
C TYR A 29 -4.68 5.01 0.36
N LEU A 30 -3.94 3.91 0.22
CA LEU A 30 -2.55 3.88 -0.22
C LEU A 30 -2.42 2.93 -1.43
N ASP A 31 -1.65 3.33 -2.44
CA ASP A 31 -1.14 2.41 -3.46
C ASP A 31 0.30 2.07 -3.16
N VAL A 32 0.67 0.81 -3.30
CA VAL A 32 2.03 0.33 -3.10
C VAL A 32 2.67 0.06 -4.46
N PRO A 33 3.28 1.09 -5.11
CA PRO A 33 3.87 0.92 -6.44
C PRO A 33 5.28 0.33 -6.38
N ILE A 34 5.94 0.32 -5.22
CA ILE A 34 7.28 -0.24 -5.06
C ILE A 34 7.17 -1.62 -4.45
N LEU A 35 7.95 -2.57 -4.98
CA LEU A 35 7.98 -3.93 -4.46
C LEU A 35 8.37 -3.92 -2.96
N PRO A 36 7.56 -4.51 -2.06
CA PRO A 36 7.92 -4.63 -0.66
C PRO A 36 9.13 -5.55 -0.48
N THR A 37 9.89 -5.37 0.60
CA THR A 37 11.10 -6.17 0.89
C THR A 37 10.81 -7.66 1.11
N SER A 38 9.57 -7.97 1.46
CA SER A 38 9.05 -9.33 1.61
C SER A 38 7.55 -9.32 1.31
N PRO A 39 6.97 -10.45 0.89
CA PRO A 39 5.52 -10.57 0.71
C PRO A 39 4.77 -10.18 1.98
N ILE A 40 3.66 -9.46 1.83
CA ILE A 40 2.84 -9.01 2.95
C ILE A 40 1.81 -10.09 3.28
N GLU A 41 1.62 -10.38 4.56
CA GLU A 41 0.59 -11.30 5.06
C GLU A 41 -0.20 -10.69 6.23
N VAL A 42 -1.36 -11.25 6.52
CA VAL A 42 -2.12 -10.89 7.73
C VAL A 42 -1.30 -11.24 8.97
N GLY A 43 -1.21 -10.30 9.91
CA GLY A 43 -0.34 -10.37 11.09
C GLY A 43 1.01 -9.68 10.91
N SER A 44 1.39 -9.34 9.67
CA SER A 44 2.64 -8.61 9.40
C SER A 44 2.69 -7.27 10.12
N GLN A 45 3.84 -6.97 10.72
CA GLN A 45 4.17 -5.63 11.21
C GLN A 45 4.68 -4.79 10.04
N VAL A 46 3.96 -3.73 9.68
CA VAL A 46 4.28 -2.88 8.52
C VAL A 46 4.60 -1.46 8.97
N ARG A 47 5.64 -0.89 8.38
CA ARG A 47 5.92 0.55 8.42
C ARG A 47 5.72 1.11 7.02
N VAL A 48 4.89 2.14 6.90
CA VAL A 48 4.67 2.82 5.63
C VAL A 48 5.69 3.93 5.45
N VAL A 49 6.20 4.07 4.24
CA VAL A 49 6.95 5.22 3.74
C VAL A 49 6.11 5.86 2.66
N TYR A 50 5.84 7.15 2.75
CA TYR A 50 5.05 7.82 1.73
C TYR A 50 5.88 8.15 0.50
N LEU A 51 5.24 8.06 -0.67
CA LEU A 51 5.82 8.36 -1.97
C LEU A 51 5.08 9.54 -2.61
N GLU A 52 5.85 10.56 -2.97
CA GLU A 52 5.39 11.67 -3.81
C GLU A 52 5.95 11.51 -5.22
N PRO A 53 5.11 11.50 -6.26
CA PRO A 53 5.59 11.51 -7.64
C PRO A 53 6.41 12.78 -7.91
N LYS A 54 7.60 12.62 -8.47
CA LYS A 54 8.35 13.76 -9.00
C LYS A 54 7.68 14.29 -10.26
N PRO A 55 7.65 15.61 -10.48
CA PRO A 55 7.33 16.15 -11.79
C PRO A 55 8.26 15.49 -12.81
N ARG A 56 7.71 14.96 -13.91
CA ARG A 56 8.56 14.52 -15.02
C ARG A 56 9.27 15.76 -15.56
N GLU A 57 10.55 15.90 -15.27
CA GLU A 57 11.36 16.82 -16.03
C GLU A 57 11.33 16.33 -17.49
N VAL A 58 10.95 17.21 -18.41
CA VAL A 58 11.03 16.94 -19.85
C VAL A 58 12.50 17.03 -20.23
N ALA A 59 13.32 16.08 -19.76
CA ALA A 59 14.75 16.08 -20.01
C ALA A 59 14.99 15.73 -21.48
N ARG A 60 15.47 16.74 -22.23
CA ARG A 60 15.84 16.69 -23.65
C ARG A 60 17.15 15.93 -23.92
N THR A 61 17.65 15.15 -22.96
CA THR A 61 18.99 14.54 -23.03
C THR A 61 18.92 13.03 -23.18
N PRO A 62 19.65 12.44 -24.15
CA PRO A 62 19.53 11.03 -24.50
C PRO A 62 20.31 10.09 -23.58
N ASN A 63 20.73 10.52 -22.38
CA ASN A 63 21.56 9.70 -21.51
C ASN A 63 20.70 8.88 -20.54
N HIS A 64 20.68 7.56 -20.77
CA HIS A 64 19.73 6.59 -20.25
C HIS A 64 19.98 6.16 -18.79
N GLN A 65 19.96 7.10 -17.84
CA GLN A 65 19.77 6.73 -16.43
C GLN A 65 18.31 7.02 -16.08
N ARG A 66 17.54 5.96 -15.75
CA ARG A 66 16.14 6.13 -15.31
C ARG A 66 16.16 6.93 -14.02
N GLU A 67 15.80 8.21 -14.11
CA GLU A 67 15.65 9.08 -12.95
C GLU A 67 14.62 8.50 -11.96
N PRO A 68 14.84 8.66 -10.64
CA PRO A 68 13.86 8.29 -9.64
C PRO A 68 12.53 8.98 -9.91
N LYS A 69 11.44 8.22 -9.99
CA LYS A 69 10.09 8.73 -10.23
C LYS A 69 9.41 9.24 -8.97
N TYR A 70 9.90 8.83 -7.80
CA TYR A 70 9.30 9.16 -6.52
C TYR A 70 10.32 9.77 -5.56
N THR A 71 9.84 10.69 -4.73
CA THR A 71 10.52 11.11 -3.50
C THR A 71 9.85 10.38 -2.34
N ALA A 72 10.65 9.72 -1.50
CA ALA A 72 10.19 8.98 -0.34
C ALA A 72 10.38 9.81 0.94
N TYR A 73 9.39 9.80 1.83
CA TYR A 73 9.42 10.48 3.12
C TYR A 73 8.80 9.62 4.22
N THR A 74 9.23 9.89 5.45
CA THR A 74 8.74 9.17 6.64
C THR A 74 7.24 9.42 6.82
N SER A 75 6.49 8.34 7.08
CA SER A 75 5.07 8.45 7.43
C SER A 75 4.84 8.26 8.93
N ASP A 76 3.67 8.70 9.38
CA ASP A 76 3.13 8.45 10.72
C ASP A 76 2.37 7.12 10.81
N VAL A 77 2.40 6.28 9.77
CA VAL A 77 1.62 5.04 9.66
C VAL A 77 2.52 3.82 9.87
N ARG A 78 2.28 3.11 10.97
CA ARG A 78 2.95 1.86 11.33
C ARG A 78 2.03 0.98 12.16
N GLY A 79 2.00 -0.32 11.92
CA GLY A 79 1.19 -1.21 12.75
C GLY A 79 1.02 -2.60 12.16
N THR A 80 -0.14 -3.22 12.42
CA THR A 80 -0.38 -4.63 12.10
C THR A 80 -1.38 -4.78 10.97
N VAL A 81 -1.07 -5.61 9.99
CA VAL A 81 -2.04 -6.01 8.97
C VAL A 81 -3.10 -6.90 9.63
N ILE A 82 -4.33 -6.40 9.75
CA ILE A 82 -5.43 -7.11 10.44
C ILE A 82 -6.35 -7.87 9.48
N GLY A 83 -6.24 -7.61 8.17
CA GLY A 83 -7.09 -8.27 7.19
C GLY A 83 -6.75 -7.91 5.75
N ILE A 84 -7.51 -8.50 4.84
CA ILE A 84 -7.39 -8.28 3.41
C ILE A 84 -8.78 -8.12 2.78
N ARG A 85 -8.81 -7.41 1.65
CA ARG A 85 -9.94 -7.32 0.75
C ARG A 85 -9.47 -7.63 -0.67
N ALA A 86 -10.26 -8.44 -1.38
CA ALA A 86 -10.11 -8.61 -2.82
C ALA A 86 -10.83 -7.46 -3.54
N VAL A 87 -10.09 -6.65 -4.29
CA VAL A 87 -10.66 -5.51 -5.04
C VAL A 87 -11.03 -5.96 -6.45
N ASP A 88 -10.06 -6.57 -7.15
CA ASP A 88 -10.25 -7.24 -8.43
C ASP A 88 -9.19 -8.37 -8.55
N ALA A 89 -9.13 -9.02 -9.72
CA ALA A 89 -8.20 -10.12 -9.97
C ALA A 89 -6.73 -9.73 -9.79
N GLU A 90 -6.37 -8.49 -10.12
CA GLU A 90 -5.00 -8.00 -10.14
C GLU A 90 -4.60 -7.26 -8.86
N VAL A 91 -5.55 -6.87 -8.01
CA VAL A 91 -5.29 -6.06 -6.81
C VAL A 91 -5.75 -6.75 -5.53
N THR A 92 -4.85 -6.74 -4.54
CA THR A 92 -5.15 -7.08 -3.15
C THR A 92 -5.02 -5.82 -2.31
N GLU A 93 -5.96 -5.60 -1.40
CA GLU A 93 -5.89 -4.49 -0.46
C GLU A 93 -5.74 -5.02 0.95
N PHE A 94 -4.67 -4.60 1.62
CA PHE A 94 -4.42 -4.92 3.01
C PHE A 94 -4.99 -3.85 3.93
N ILE A 95 -5.61 -4.27 5.03
CA ILE A 95 -6.10 -3.38 6.07
C ILE A 95 -5.06 -3.36 7.18
N LEU A 96 -4.38 -2.23 7.32
CA LEU A 96 -3.40 -1.95 8.36
C LEU A 96 -4.08 -1.18 9.49
N GLU A 97 -4.06 -1.71 10.70
CA GLU A 97 -4.41 -0.96 11.91
C GLU A 97 -3.19 -0.16 12.36
N ASN A 98 -3.32 1.16 12.41
CA ASN A 98 -2.22 2.04 12.78
C ASN A 98 -2.03 2.01 14.30
N ALA A 99 -0.84 1.61 14.73
CA ALA A 99 -0.44 1.59 16.14
C ALA A 99 0.09 2.95 16.62
N ASN A 100 0.19 3.95 15.74
CA ASN A 100 0.56 5.30 16.13
C ASN A 100 -0.67 6.09 16.60
N GLU A 101 -0.84 6.24 17.92
CA GLU A 101 -2.00 6.91 18.52
C GLU A 101 -2.08 8.41 18.20
N ASP A 102 -0.93 9.05 17.95
CA ASP A 102 -0.83 10.47 17.59
C ASP A 102 -1.18 10.72 16.11
N SER A 103 -1.30 9.66 15.30
CA SER A 103 -1.67 9.78 13.90
C SER A 103 -3.16 10.07 13.73
N LYS A 104 -3.48 10.91 12.75
CA LYS A 104 -4.86 11.07 12.27
C LYS A 104 -5.33 9.87 11.44
N THR A 105 -4.43 9.00 11.01
CA THR A 105 -4.79 7.77 10.28
C THR A 105 -5.06 6.66 11.30
N LYS A 106 -6.28 6.16 11.37
CA LYS A 106 -6.61 4.97 12.18
C LYS A 106 -6.35 3.68 11.43
N TYR A 107 -6.83 3.62 10.19
CA TYR A 107 -6.63 2.49 9.30
C TYR A 107 -5.98 2.96 8.01
N ALA A 108 -5.05 2.15 7.50
CA ALA A 108 -4.47 2.35 6.19
C ALA A 108 -4.85 1.18 5.29
N TYR A 109 -5.48 1.49 4.16
CA TYR A 109 -5.91 0.51 3.16
C TYR A 109 -4.86 0.51 2.05
N MET A 110 -3.99 -0.49 2.06
CA MET A 110 -2.83 -0.60 1.17
C MET A 110 -3.18 -1.50 -0.01
N ALA A 111 -3.48 -0.89 -1.16
CA ALA A 111 -3.68 -1.60 -2.40
C ALA A 111 -2.32 -1.91 -3.05
N ILE A 112 -2.12 -3.16 -3.43
CA ILE A 112 -0.92 -3.66 -4.10
C ILE A 112 -1.30 -4.62 -5.21
N LYS A 113 -0.47 -4.69 -6.26
CA LYS A 113 -0.61 -5.72 -7.28
C LYS A 113 -0.53 -7.09 -6.62
N HIS A 114 -1.52 -7.94 -6.86
CA HIS A 114 -1.57 -9.30 -6.38
C HIS A 114 -0.60 -10.17 -7.20
N ASP A 115 0.47 -10.62 -6.54
CA ASP A 115 1.45 -11.55 -7.05
C ASP A 115 1.86 -12.46 -5.88
N GLU A 116 1.30 -13.67 -5.85
CA GLU A 116 1.43 -14.60 -4.73
C GLU A 116 2.87 -15.09 -4.59
N GLY A 117 3.44 -14.94 -3.38
CA GLY A 117 4.84 -15.25 -3.09
C GLY A 117 5.81 -14.11 -3.40
N THR A 118 5.35 -13.05 -4.09
CA THR A 118 6.17 -11.88 -4.46
C THR A 118 5.77 -10.63 -3.67
N THR A 119 4.49 -10.25 -3.77
CA THR A 119 3.93 -9.07 -3.08
C THR A 119 2.99 -9.46 -1.95
N VAL A 120 2.35 -10.62 -2.07
CA VAL A 120 1.30 -11.11 -1.16
C VAL A 120 1.64 -12.54 -0.72
N CYS A 121 1.42 -12.85 0.55
CA CYS A 121 1.40 -14.21 1.06
C CYS A 121 0.06 -14.48 1.74
N LEU A 122 -0.80 -15.28 1.11
CA LEU A 122 -2.11 -15.65 1.63
C LEU A 122 -2.10 -17.09 2.15
N SER A 123 -2.74 -17.29 3.31
CA SER A 123 -3.06 -18.64 3.79
C SER A 123 -4.02 -19.34 2.83
N LEU A 124 -4.07 -20.68 2.88
CA LEU A 124 -4.92 -21.47 1.99
C LEU A 124 -6.39 -21.04 2.05
N GLY A 125 -6.91 -20.80 3.26
CA GLY A 125 -8.28 -20.33 3.46
C GLY A 125 -8.53 -18.94 2.87
N MET A 126 -7.57 -18.02 2.99
CA MET A 126 -7.65 -16.68 2.39
C MET A 126 -7.60 -16.73 0.87
N ARG A 127 -6.82 -17.64 0.27
CA ARG A 127 -6.80 -17.87 -1.18
C ARG A 127 -8.16 -18.35 -1.69
N VAL A 128 -8.79 -19.31 -1.00
CA VAL A 128 -10.13 -19.80 -1.33
C VAL A 128 -11.17 -18.70 -1.20
N TRP A 129 -11.13 -17.93 -0.11
CA TRP A 129 -12.04 -16.79 0.08
C TRP A 129 -11.89 -15.73 -1.02
N ARG A 130 -10.65 -15.36 -1.38
CA ARG A 130 -10.35 -14.44 -2.49
C ARG A 130 -10.91 -14.96 -3.81
N TRP A 131 -10.69 -16.23 -4.12
CA TRP A 131 -11.22 -16.84 -5.34
C TRP A 131 -12.75 -16.80 -5.39
N LEU A 132 -13.43 -17.18 -4.30
CA LEU A 132 -14.89 -17.13 -4.20
C LEU A 132 -15.43 -15.71 -4.36
N THR A 133 -14.84 -14.73 -3.66
CA THR A 133 -15.26 -13.32 -3.75
C THR A 133 -15.10 -12.75 -5.15
N LEU A 134 -14.00 -13.06 -5.84
CA LEU A 134 -13.80 -12.63 -7.23
C LEU A 134 -14.76 -13.31 -8.21
N ALA A 135 -15.01 -14.61 -8.03
CA ALA A 135 -15.95 -15.38 -8.85
C ALA A 135 -17.40 -14.86 -8.71
N LEU A 136 -17.79 -14.43 -7.51
CA LEU A 136 -19.14 -13.90 -7.27
C LEU A 136 -19.31 -12.47 -7.77
N THR A 137 -18.31 -11.61 -7.58
CA THR A 137 -18.44 -10.18 -7.87
C THR A 137 -18.21 -9.83 -9.35
N HIS A 138 -17.56 -10.70 -10.13
CA HIS A 138 -17.15 -10.42 -11.52
C HIS A 138 -16.53 -9.03 -11.68
N ALA A 139 -15.75 -8.58 -10.68
CA ALA A 139 -15.22 -7.23 -10.64
C ALA A 139 -14.24 -7.00 -11.81
N PRO A 140 -14.52 -6.04 -12.73
CA PRO A 140 -13.58 -5.70 -13.78
C PRO A 140 -12.32 -5.08 -13.15
N PRO A 141 -11.15 -5.16 -13.82
CA PRO A 141 -9.95 -4.49 -13.36
C PRO A 141 -10.21 -2.99 -13.26
N THR A 142 -10.21 -2.45 -12.04
CA THR A 142 -10.59 -1.05 -11.79
C THR A 142 -9.38 -0.16 -11.57
N ARG A 143 -8.25 -0.75 -11.16
CA ARG A 143 -7.07 -0.01 -10.72
C ARG A 143 -5.80 -0.66 -11.22
N LYS A 144 -4.95 0.12 -11.90
CA LYS A 144 -3.62 -0.34 -12.34
C LYS A 144 -2.55 0.22 -11.42
N ILE A 145 -1.98 -0.63 -10.58
CA ILE A 145 -0.86 -0.29 -9.70
C ILE A 145 0.41 -0.90 -10.32
N PRO A 146 1.36 -0.09 -10.82
CA PRO A 146 2.62 -0.63 -11.34
C PRO A 146 3.42 -1.22 -10.18
N ILE A 147 4.21 -2.26 -10.44
CA ILE A 147 5.24 -2.72 -9.51
C ILE A 147 6.58 -2.31 -10.07
N GLU A 148 7.25 -1.42 -9.36
CA GLU A 148 8.52 -0.82 -9.72
C GLU A 148 9.61 -1.22 -8.71
N PRO A 149 10.88 -1.29 -9.14
CA PRO A 149 11.99 -1.60 -8.24
C PRO A 149 12.25 -0.44 -7.27
N LEU A 150 12.96 -0.72 -6.17
CA LEU A 150 13.37 0.29 -5.19
C LEU A 150 14.16 1.46 -5.80
N SER A 151 14.91 1.22 -6.88
CA SER A 151 15.65 2.27 -7.61
C SER A 151 14.75 3.33 -8.26
N ALA A 152 13.43 3.10 -8.31
CA ALA A 152 12.47 4.08 -8.83
C ALA A 152 12.17 5.21 -7.82
N MET A 153 12.67 5.13 -6.58
CA MET A 153 12.51 6.19 -5.59
C MET A 153 13.85 6.73 -5.10
N GLU A 154 13.82 7.97 -4.62
CA GLU A 154 14.92 8.60 -3.89
C GLU A 154 14.47 8.90 -2.46
N TRP A 155 15.32 8.57 -1.48
CA TRP A 155 15.05 8.84 -0.08
C TRP A 155 15.31 10.30 0.26
N ASN A 156 14.32 10.98 0.85
CA ASN A 156 14.47 12.33 1.37
C ASN A 156 14.26 12.31 2.90
N PRO A 157 15.31 12.56 3.71
CA PRO A 157 15.25 12.45 5.16
C PRO A 157 14.57 13.64 5.87
N MET A 158 13.78 14.45 5.15
CA MET A 158 13.10 15.65 5.67
C MET A 158 12.40 15.42 7.01
#